data_AF-A0A1C4CX34-F1
#
_entry.id   AF-A0A1C4CX34-F1
#
_cell.length_a   1.000
_cell.length_b   1.000
_cell.length_c   1.000
_cell.angle_alpha   90.00
_cell.angle_beta   90.00
_cell.angle_gamma   90.00
#
_symmetry.space_group_name_H-M   'P 1'
#
loop_
_entity.id
_entity.type
_entity.pdbx_description
1 polymer ?
#
loop_
_entity_poly.entity_id
_entity_poly.type
_entity_poly.pdbx_seq_one_letter_code
_entity_poly.pdbx_strand_id
1 'polypeptide(L)'
;MTAEYLNPEQTLQNFFLLESAFAFHDQTQPPTVYAYGRFTPDLILDMQNTPVSALHLITSPGGGLATFISPQLPVDQEAIVAWIEQHIAPGLQNVQLMQCESQIALGLRFVNSADGTSRRLEFSEAKLALTHAESSQLAGAIQGTANQVFLNTLTTFLVICQADGALAADWLAFLRLAVTQGIRQTPELIALINQQIDAGAITFTHHYANSPSAETQALVRSELVNLAALLTGNTLKNVNNIDQLPSHITYDITYSHSVPQRYLLEYDQDLAPLLSQLPFDTIVSYSPTPLPEPSRPDKPVEHTRCTVQLGFKASEYKITAIELRWGSQTQAMQWPSFPPVTLENEGSPGDITLTVTFADYSTFSKSLFWQKDITLWPADIGVNTVVFDASHLATVFASINGSATWIPATSSLKKVSTSFQFSGNQWQSTWLLNTHAENLNGRIEYRWEGVPASHWSKKYESGPQQSTVSPIVLQYIK
;
A
#
# COMPACT_ATOMS: atom_id res chain seq x y z
N MET A 1 -0.72 -1.01 3.58
CA MET A 1 -1.36 0.28 3.89
C MET A 1 -1.91 0.84 2.60
N THR A 2 -3.21 1.08 2.53
CA THR A 2 -3.89 1.64 1.35
C THR A 2 -3.46 3.10 1.21
N ALA A 3 -2.73 3.44 0.14
CA ALA A 3 -2.42 4.83 -0.18
C ALA A 3 -3.73 5.55 -0.48
N GLU A 4 -4.21 6.29 0.52
CA GLU A 4 -5.40 7.14 0.42
C GLU A 4 -5.09 8.27 -0.57
N TYR A 5 -6.00 8.51 -1.52
CA TYR A 5 -5.88 9.66 -2.40
C TYR A 5 -6.03 10.93 -1.57
N LEU A 6 -5.16 11.91 -1.80
CA LEU A 6 -5.32 13.24 -1.19
C LEU A 6 -6.14 14.16 -2.11
N ASN A 7 -6.89 15.06 -1.48
CA ASN A 7 -7.57 16.13 -2.20
C ASN A 7 -6.55 17.26 -2.50
N PRO A 8 -6.25 17.54 -3.79
CA PRO A 8 -5.24 18.53 -4.15
C PRO A 8 -5.61 19.96 -3.74
N GLU A 9 -6.89 20.34 -3.70
CA GLU A 9 -7.33 21.68 -3.28
C GLU A 9 -6.98 21.99 -1.82
N GLN A 10 -6.88 20.94 -1.00
CA GLN A 10 -6.64 21.08 0.44
C GLN A 10 -5.15 20.96 0.80
N THR A 11 -4.33 20.39 -0.08
CA THR A 11 -3.00 19.88 0.29
C THR A 11 -1.87 20.39 -0.60
N LEU A 12 -2.17 20.78 -1.85
CA LEU A 12 -1.18 21.37 -2.76
C LEU A 12 -1.18 22.89 -2.67
N GLN A 13 0.02 23.47 -2.71
CA GLN A 13 0.19 24.90 -2.62
C GLN A 13 -0.25 25.58 -3.92
N ASN A 14 -0.99 26.69 -3.78
CA ASN A 14 -1.45 27.50 -4.91
C ASN A 14 -2.24 26.67 -5.95
N PHE A 15 -2.95 25.64 -5.51
CA PHE A 15 -3.79 24.85 -6.40
C PHE A 15 -4.96 25.70 -6.91
N PHE A 16 -5.21 25.65 -8.21
CA PHE A 16 -6.38 26.26 -8.83
C PHE A 16 -6.85 25.49 -10.07
N LEU A 17 -8.11 25.73 -10.42
CA LEU A 17 -8.71 25.29 -11.67
C LEU A 17 -8.91 26.52 -12.58
N LEU A 18 -8.59 26.38 -13.85
CA LEU A 18 -8.83 27.39 -14.88
C LEU A 18 -9.30 26.66 -16.14
N GLU A 19 -10.54 26.95 -16.56
CA GLU A 19 -11.17 26.25 -17.69
C GLU A 19 -11.12 24.72 -17.52
N SER A 20 -10.47 24.00 -18.44
CA SER A 20 -10.26 22.55 -18.39
C SER A 20 -8.97 22.12 -17.67
N ALA A 21 -8.20 23.08 -17.14
CA ALA A 21 -6.89 22.87 -16.55
C ALA A 21 -6.85 22.97 -15.03
N PHE A 22 -6.01 22.14 -14.41
CA PHE A 22 -5.57 22.34 -13.04
C PHE A 22 -4.12 22.80 -13.06
N ALA A 23 -3.72 23.59 -12.07
CA ALA A 23 -2.33 23.95 -11.86
C ALA A 23 -2.04 24.15 -10.37
N PHE A 24 -0.79 23.94 -9.98
CA PHE A 24 -0.32 24.14 -8.60
C PHE A 24 1.19 24.40 -8.56
N HIS A 25 1.68 24.92 -7.45
CA HIS A 25 3.11 25.07 -7.20
C HIS A 25 3.67 23.77 -6.61
N ASP A 26 4.52 23.07 -7.37
CA ASP A 26 5.27 21.92 -6.86
C ASP A 26 6.43 22.42 -6.00
N GLN A 27 6.34 22.22 -4.68
CA GLN A 27 7.32 22.73 -3.73
C GLN A 27 8.70 22.08 -3.82
N THR A 28 8.85 21.01 -4.61
CA THR A 28 10.17 20.42 -4.95
C THR A 28 10.90 21.22 -6.03
N GLN A 29 10.20 22.14 -6.70
CA GLN A 29 10.73 22.98 -7.78
C GLN A 29 10.96 24.42 -7.29
N PRO A 30 11.73 25.24 -8.05
CA PRO A 30 11.87 26.65 -7.75
C PRO A 30 10.52 27.39 -7.78
N PRO A 31 10.35 28.50 -7.03
CA PRO A 31 9.09 29.27 -6.93
C PRO A 31 8.47 29.75 -8.25
N THR A 32 9.25 29.78 -9.34
CA THR A 32 8.81 30.17 -10.68
C THR A 32 8.21 29.01 -11.48
N VAL A 33 8.26 27.78 -10.98
CA VAL A 33 7.89 26.57 -11.73
C VAL A 33 6.59 26.00 -11.19
N TYR A 34 5.58 25.88 -12.05
CA TYR A 34 4.26 25.37 -11.70
C TYR A 34 3.96 24.09 -12.47
N ALA A 35 3.35 23.11 -11.80
CA ALA A 35 2.84 21.92 -12.44
C ALA A 35 1.42 22.18 -12.95
N TYR A 36 1.09 21.65 -14.12
CA TYR A 36 -0.26 21.76 -14.69
C TYR A 36 -0.69 20.49 -15.42
N GLY A 37 -1.99 20.30 -15.55
CA GLY A 37 -2.57 19.21 -16.32
C GLY A 37 -4.03 19.47 -16.65
N ARG A 38 -4.66 18.54 -17.37
CA ARG A 38 -6.08 18.60 -17.70
C ARG A 38 -6.87 17.84 -16.63
N PHE A 39 -7.92 18.46 -16.09
CA PHE A 39 -8.82 17.78 -15.15
C PHE A 39 -10.18 17.44 -15.74
N THR A 40 -10.56 18.05 -16.86
CA THR A 40 -11.82 17.74 -17.55
C THR A 40 -11.66 18.01 -19.05
N PRO A 41 -12.29 17.22 -19.94
CA PRO A 41 -12.31 17.52 -21.37
C PRO A 41 -13.22 18.71 -21.68
N ASP A 42 -13.04 19.28 -22.88
CA ASP A 42 -13.90 20.36 -23.35
C ASP A 42 -15.22 19.76 -23.84
N LEU A 43 -16.33 20.15 -23.21
CA LEU A 43 -17.67 19.66 -23.58
C LEU A 43 -18.19 20.29 -24.88
N ILE A 44 -17.81 21.54 -25.14
CA ILE A 44 -18.17 22.28 -26.35
C ILE A 44 -16.89 22.49 -27.14
N LEU A 45 -16.87 22.00 -28.37
CA LEU A 45 -15.74 22.11 -29.29
C LEU A 45 -16.04 23.20 -30.29
N ASP A 46 -15.14 24.15 -30.46
CA ASP A 46 -15.26 25.15 -31.51
C ASP A 46 -14.59 24.66 -32.80
N MET A 47 -15.37 24.06 -33.69
CA MET A 47 -14.92 23.59 -35.00
C MET A 47 -15.20 24.66 -36.05
N GLN A 48 -14.17 25.33 -36.56
CA GLN A 48 -14.29 26.37 -37.59
C GLN A 48 -15.21 27.54 -37.17
N ASN A 49 -15.10 28.01 -35.91
CA ASN A 49 -15.97 29.05 -35.32
C ASN A 49 -17.45 28.64 -35.21
N THR A 50 -17.72 27.33 -35.21
CA THR A 50 -19.05 26.77 -35.01
C THR A 50 -18.99 25.80 -33.82
N PRO A 51 -19.64 26.15 -32.69
CA PRO A 51 -19.60 25.31 -31.50
C PRO A 51 -20.44 24.05 -31.72
N VAL A 52 -19.86 22.89 -31.36
CA VAL A 52 -20.52 21.58 -31.40
C VAL A 52 -20.32 20.86 -30.06
N SER A 53 -21.28 20.02 -29.69
CA SER A 53 -21.19 19.24 -28.45
C SER A 53 -20.27 18.03 -28.64
N ALA A 54 -19.38 17.78 -27.69
CA ALA A 54 -18.63 16.51 -27.57
C ALA A 54 -19.53 15.35 -27.10
N LEU A 55 -20.69 15.67 -26.50
CA LEU A 55 -21.70 14.70 -26.07
C LEU A 55 -22.78 14.56 -27.15
N HIS A 56 -23.13 13.33 -27.51
CA HIS A 56 -24.26 12.99 -28.37
C HIS A 56 -25.15 11.95 -27.68
N LEU A 57 -26.47 12.16 -27.70
CA LEU A 57 -27.46 11.26 -27.11
C LEU A 57 -28.35 10.67 -28.21
N ILE A 58 -28.41 9.34 -28.30
CA ILE A 58 -29.43 8.64 -29.07
C ILE A 58 -30.54 8.22 -28.11
N THR A 59 -31.76 8.70 -28.33
CA THR A 59 -32.96 8.26 -27.61
C THR A 59 -33.72 7.21 -28.40
N SER A 60 -34.43 6.30 -27.73
CA SER A 60 -35.25 5.26 -28.35
C SER A 60 -36.45 4.89 -27.45
N PRO A 61 -37.45 4.13 -27.95
CA PRO A 61 -38.54 3.62 -27.13
C PRO A 61 -38.09 2.74 -25.95
N GLY A 62 -36.91 2.12 -26.05
CA GLY A 62 -36.38 1.18 -25.05
C GLY A 62 -35.22 1.71 -24.24
N GLY A 63 -34.90 3.01 -24.26
CA GLY A 63 -33.73 3.56 -23.54
C GLY A 63 -32.89 4.47 -24.43
N GLY A 64 -31.61 4.64 -24.10
CA GLY A 64 -30.73 5.53 -24.85
C GLY A 64 -29.25 5.17 -24.79
N LEU A 65 -28.47 5.87 -25.60
CA LEU A 65 -27.03 5.73 -25.67
C LEU A 65 -26.41 7.12 -25.70
N ALA A 66 -25.72 7.49 -24.64
CA ALA A 66 -24.83 8.65 -24.64
C ALA A 66 -23.47 8.24 -25.21
N THR A 67 -22.91 9.09 -26.07
CA THR A 67 -21.56 8.97 -26.61
C THR A 67 -20.82 10.26 -26.34
N PHE A 68 -19.59 10.18 -25.82
CA PHE A 68 -18.75 11.33 -25.54
C PHE A 68 -17.43 11.24 -26.32
N ILE A 69 -17.22 12.16 -27.26
CA ILE A 69 -16.01 12.23 -28.08
C ILE A 69 -15.42 13.63 -27.94
N SER A 70 -14.32 13.73 -27.19
CA SER A 70 -13.52 14.95 -27.12
C SER A 70 -12.14 14.70 -27.75
N PRO A 71 -11.66 15.59 -28.64
CA PRO A 71 -10.25 15.61 -29.00
C PRO A 71 -9.41 15.91 -27.75
N GLN A 72 -8.18 15.39 -27.73
CA GLN A 72 -7.18 15.79 -26.75
C GLN A 72 -6.59 17.12 -27.21
N LEU A 73 -7.28 18.22 -26.90
CA LEU A 73 -6.75 19.56 -27.12
C LEU A 73 -5.66 19.84 -26.07
N PRO A 74 -4.58 20.55 -26.44
CA PRO A 74 -3.65 21.06 -25.46
C PRO A 74 -4.37 22.06 -24.55
N VAL A 75 -3.90 22.17 -23.31
CA VAL A 75 -4.34 23.21 -22.37
C VAL A 75 -3.73 24.56 -22.78
N ASP A 76 -4.48 25.65 -22.60
CA ASP A 76 -3.98 27.00 -22.81
C ASP A 76 -2.97 27.40 -21.71
N GLN A 77 -1.68 27.23 -22.03
CA GLN A 77 -0.58 27.55 -21.13
C GLN A 77 -0.43 29.06 -20.91
N GLU A 78 -0.76 29.89 -21.89
CA GLU A 78 -0.64 31.35 -21.77
C GLU A 78 -1.66 31.88 -20.77
N ALA A 79 -2.89 31.35 -20.81
CA ALA A 79 -3.94 31.66 -19.84
C ALA A 79 -3.54 31.27 -18.40
N ILE A 80 -2.93 30.10 -18.22
CA ILE A 80 -2.43 29.65 -16.90
C ILE A 80 -1.35 30.59 -16.37
N VAL A 81 -0.35 30.93 -17.20
CA VAL A 81 0.73 31.85 -16.80
C VAL A 81 0.16 33.21 -16.42
N ALA A 82 -0.71 33.78 -17.25
CA ALA A 82 -1.34 35.06 -16.97
C ALA A 82 -2.15 35.02 -15.66
N TRP A 83 -2.86 33.93 -15.40
CA TRP A 83 -3.61 33.74 -14.14
C TRP A 83 -2.68 33.72 -12.92
N ILE A 84 -1.57 32.99 -12.99
CA ILE A 84 -0.57 32.92 -11.92
C ILE A 84 0.00 34.32 -11.63
N GLU A 85 0.43 35.04 -12.67
CA GLU A 85 1.03 36.37 -12.55
C GLU A 85 0.03 37.43 -12.04
N GLN A 86 -1.26 37.25 -12.27
CA GLN A 86 -2.29 38.20 -11.82
C GLN A 86 -2.86 37.90 -10.44
N HIS A 87 -3.07 36.62 -10.09
CA HIS A 87 -3.88 36.23 -8.94
C HIS A 87 -3.12 35.44 -7.87
N ILE A 88 -2.07 34.72 -8.24
CA ILE A 88 -1.36 33.79 -7.33
C ILE A 88 -0.06 34.40 -6.81
N ALA A 89 0.78 34.90 -7.72
CA ALA A 89 2.07 35.48 -7.40
C ALA A 89 2.32 36.78 -8.19
N PRO A 90 1.63 37.88 -7.85
CA PRO A 90 1.83 39.16 -8.51
C PRO A 90 3.28 39.64 -8.45
N GLY A 91 3.87 39.87 -9.62
CA GLY A 91 5.27 40.31 -9.75
C GLY A 91 6.30 39.19 -9.86
N LEU A 92 5.88 37.91 -9.82
CA LEU A 92 6.70 36.80 -10.23
C LEU A 92 6.97 36.91 -11.75
N GLN A 93 8.23 36.80 -12.16
CA GLN A 93 8.62 36.86 -13.57
C GLN A 93 9.16 35.50 -14.03
N ASN A 94 9.00 35.21 -15.32
CA ASN A 94 9.47 33.98 -15.96
C ASN A 94 8.83 32.71 -15.38
N VAL A 95 7.51 32.72 -15.20
CA VAL A 95 6.77 31.51 -14.80
C VAL A 95 6.98 30.42 -15.85
N GLN A 96 7.36 29.23 -15.41
CA GLN A 96 7.54 28.05 -16.24
C GLN A 96 6.50 27.00 -15.86
N LEU A 97 5.96 26.32 -16.87
CA LEU A 97 4.97 25.27 -16.68
C LEU A 97 5.58 23.89 -16.94
N MET A 98 5.38 22.98 -16.00
CA MET A 98 5.73 21.56 -16.12
C MET A 98 4.47 20.73 -16.25
N GLN A 99 4.37 19.95 -17.32
CA GLN A 99 3.22 19.10 -17.53
C GLN A 99 3.23 17.94 -16.52
N CYS A 100 2.10 17.77 -15.82
CA CYS A 100 1.83 16.67 -14.91
C CYS A 100 1.02 15.61 -15.66
N GLU A 101 1.45 14.35 -15.59
CA GLU A 101 0.69 13.24 -16.15
C GLU A 101 -0.55 12.97 -15.30
N SER A 102 -1.73 13.02 -15.94
CA SER A 102 -3.01 12.77 -15.30
C SER A 102 -3.82 11.71 -16.04
N GLN A 103 -4.58 10.92 -15.28
CA GLN A 103 -5.58 9.99 -15.80
C GLN A 103 -6.96 10.50 -15.46
N ILE A 104 -7.84 10.55 -16.47
CA ILE A 104 -9.18 11.13 -16.36
C ILE A 104 -10.20 10.02 -16.61
N ALA A 105 -11.04 9.76 -15.62
CA ALA A 105 -12.23 8.93 -15.77
C ALA A 105 -13.47 9.83 -15.89
N LEU A 106 -14.30 9.60 -16.90
CA LEU A 106 -15.47 10.42 -17.23
C LEU A 106 -16.76 9.66 -16.97
N GLY A 107 -17.76 10.36 -16.46
CA GLY A 107 -19.09 9.82 -16.27
C GLY A 107 -20.16 10.88 -16.27
N LEU A 108 -21.40 10.42 -16.20
CA LEU A 108 -22.57 11.25 -15.94
C LEU A 108 -23.08 10.95 -14.54
N ARG A 109 -23.34 11.99 -13.75
CA ARG A 109 -24.01 11.88 -12.46
C ARG A 109 -25.44 12.36 -12.58
N PHE A 110 -26.38 11.44 -12.40
CA PHE A 110 -27.83 11.68 -12.45
C PHE A 110 -28.34 11.94 -11.03
N VAL A 111 -29.02 13.06 -10.82
CA VAL A 111 -29.62 13.42 -9.53
C VAL A 111 -31.11 13.12 -9.55
N ASN A 112 -31.58 12.31 -8.61
CA ASN A 112 -33.01 12.08 -8.41
C ASN A 112 -33.58 13.22 -7.56
N SER A 113 -34.40 14.07 -8.18
CA SER A 113 -35.01 15.22 -7.49
C SER A 113 -36.04 14.83 -6.41
N ALA A 114 -36.56 13.60 -6.43
CA ALA A 114 -37.60 13.16 -5.49
C ALA A 114 -37.05 12.82 -4.10
N ASP A 115 -35.82 12.27 -4.02
CA ASP A 115 -35.20 11.81 -2.78
C ASP A 115 -33.79 12.40 -2.54
N GLY A 116 -33.28 13.21 -3.47
CA GLY A 116 -31.97 13.84 -3.37
C GLY A 116 -30.81 12.87 -3.59
N THR A 117 -31.08 11.61 -3.94
CA THR A 117 -30.03 10.63 -4.25
C THR A 117 -29.38 10.97 -5.59
N SER A 118 -28.16 10.49 -5.81
CA SER A 118 -27.53 10.58 -7.12
C SER A 118 -26.78 9.31 -7.46
N ARG A 119 -26.67 9.03 -8.77
CA ARG A 119 -25.96 7.88 -9.31
C ARG A 119 -24.97 8.33 -10.35
N ARG A 120 -23.72 7.91 -10.21
CA ARG A 120 -22.67 8.09 -11.20
C ARG A 120 -22.62 6.89 -12.14
N LEU A 121 -22.52 7.15 -13.43
CA LEU A 121 -22.35 6.16 -14.48
C LEU A 121 -21.12 6.54 -15.32
N GLU A 122 -20.16 5.64 -15.43
CA GLU A 122 -18.92 5.89 -16.18
C GLU A 122 -19.07 5.54 -17.67
N PHE A 123 -18.43 6.33 -18.54
CA PHE A 123 -18.30 5.99 -19.94
C PHE A 123 -17.30 4.82 -20.11
N SER A 124 -17.67 3.86 -20.96
CA SER A 124 -16.77 2.79 -21.41
C SER A 124 -16.64 2.89 -22.93
N GLU A 125 -15.41 2.96 -23.44
CA GLU A 125 -15.13 3.15 -24.88
C GLU A 125 -15.94 4.32 -25.49
N ALA A 126 -15.94 5.46 -24.81
CA ALA A 126 -16.69 6.66 -25.18
C ALA A 126 -18.23 6.51 -25.17
N LYS A 127 -18.78 5.39 -24.69
CA LYS A 127 -20.22 5.10 -24.71
C LYS A 127 -20.78 4.83 -23.33
N LEU A 128 -22.04 5.18 -23.15
CA LEU A 128 -22.79 4.91 -21.94
C LEU A 128 -24.24 4.56 -22.29
N ALA A 129 -24.64 3.31 -22.05
CA ALA A 129 -26.03 2.89 -22.17
C ALA A 129 -26.85 3.51 -21.04
N LEU A 130 -28.06 3.97 -21.36
CA LEU A 130 -28.96 4.66 -20.44
C LEU A 130 -30.33 3.97 -20.44
N THR A 131 -30.96 3.91 -19.27
CA THR A 131 -32.38 3.55 -19.15
C THR A 131 -33.26 4.62 -19.81
N HIS A 132 -34.54 4.33 -20.02
CA HIS A 132 -35.48 5.32 -20.55
C HIS A 132 -35.57 6.59 -19.66
N ALA A 133 -35.54 6.41 -18.33
CA ALA A 133 -35.58 7.51 -17.37
C ALA A 133 -34.30 8.37 -17.43
N GLU A 134 -33.13 7.76 -17.40
CA GLU A 134 -31.83 8.46 -17.50
C GLU A 134 -31.71 9.20 -18.85
N SER A 135 -32.18 8.59 -19.94
CA SER A 135 -32.18 9.23 -21.26
C SER A 135 -33.08 10.46 -21.31
N SER A 136 -34.27 10.38 -20.71
CA SER A 136 -35.21 11.50 -20.62
C SER A 136 -34.66 12.62 -19.76
N GLN A 137 -33.99 12.27 -18.66
CA GLN A 137 -33.36 13.23 -17.76
C GLN A 137 -32.18 13.95 -18.44
N LEU A 138 -31.32 13.22 -19.16
CA LEU A 138 -30.23 13.82 -19.93
C LEU A 138 -30.76 14.72 -21.06
N ALA A 139 -31.79 14.29 -21.79
CA ALA A 139 -32.44 15.14 -22.79
C ALA A 139 -33.01 16.43 -22.17
N GLY A 140 -33.64 16.34 -20.99
CA GLY A 140 -34.12 17.49 -20.23
C GLY A 140 -32.99 18.43 -19.80
N ALA A 141 -31.85 17.88 -19.35
CA ALA A 141 -30.66 18.67 -19.02
C ALA A 141 -30.09 19.38 -20.26
N ILE A 142 -30.00 18.71 -21.41
CA ILE A 142 -29.58 19.31 -22.69
C ILE A 142 -30.52 20.47 -23.09
N GLN A 143 -31.81 20.38 -22.78
CA GLN A 143 -32.80 21.46 -23.01
C GLN A 143 -32.76 22.58 -21.96
N GLY A 144 -31.87 22.51 -20.97
CA GLY A 144 -31.68 23.56 -19.96
C GLY A 144 -32.27 23.26 -18.57
N THR A 145 -32.68 22.02 -18.30
CA THR A 145 -33.16 21.65 -16.96
C THR A 145 -31.97 21.45 -16.01
N ALA A 146 -31.65 22.48 -15.24
CA ALA A 146 -30.50 22.50 -14.34
C ALA A 146 -30.58 21.51 -13.17
N ASN A 147 -29.41 21.21 -12.58
CA ASN A 147 -29.21 20.37 -11.41
C ASN A 147 -29.74 18.92 -11.53
N GLN A 148 -29.89 18.42 -12.75
CA GLN A 148 -30.36 17.05 -13.00
C GLN A 148 -29.25 16.11 -13.44
N VAL A 149 -28.39 16.55 -14.36
CA VAL A 149 -27.30 15.72 -14.88
C VAL A 149 -26.01 16.52 -14.92
N PHE A 150 -24.98 15.96 -14.31
CA PHE A 150 -23.66 16.56 -14.25
C PHE A 150 -22.69 15.72 -15.08
N LEU A 151 -21.79 16.38 -15.82
CA LEU A 151 -20.56 15.76 -16.27
C LEU A 151 -19.67 15.60 -15.04
N ASN A 152 -19.45 14.37 -14.62
CA ASN A 152 -18.56 14.05 -13.53
C ASN A 152 -17.20 13.63 -14.08
N THR A 153 -16.15 14.22 -13.55
CA THR A 153 -14.78 13.89 -13.91
C THR A 153 -13.96 13.54 -12.67
N LEU A 154 -13.30 12.38 -12.71
CA LEU A 154 -12.32 11.96 -11.72
C LEU A 154 -10.93 12.00 -12.34
N THR A 155 -10.12 12.95 -11.88
CA THR A 155 -8.75 13.12 -12.35
C THR A 155 -7.77 12.66 -11.29
N THR A 156 -6.91 11.71 -11.64
CA THR A 156 -5.85 11.20 -10.77
C THR A 156 -4.48 11.55 -11.31
N PHE A 157 -3.57 11.92 -10.42
CA PHE A 157 -2.19 12.26 -10.77
C PHE A 157 -1.25 12.01 -9.59
N LEU A 158 0.06 12.06 -9.86
CA LEU A 158 1.11 11.84 -8.87
C LEU A 158 1.91 13.13 -8.65
N VAL A 159 2.23 13.41 -7.39
CA VAL A 159 3.16 14.48 -7.00
C VAL A 159 4.21 13.89 -6.07
N ILE A 160 5.46 14.30 -6.24
CA ILE A 160 6.53 13.87 -5.34
C ILE A 160 6.42 14.68 -4.05
N CYS A 161 6.20 13.99 -2.93
CA CYS A 161 6.35 14.57 -1.60
C CYS A 161 7.78 14.34 -1.13
N GLN A 162 8.41 15.35 -0.56
CA GLN A 162 9.79 15.27 -0.09
C GLN A 162 9.91 15.77 1.34
N ALA A 163 10.70 15.04 2.13
CA ALA A 163 11.12 15.45 3.44
C ALA A 163 12.64 15.47 3.52
N ASP A 164 13.17 16.62 3.89
CA ASP A 164 14.60 16.86 4.11
C ASP A 164 14.84 17.18 5.58
N GLY A 165 15.96 16.72 6.12
CA GLY A 165 16.38 17.08 7.45
C GLY A 165 17.89 17.12 7.62
N ALA A 166 18.32 17.87 8.62
CA ALA A 166 19.71 17.93 9.05
C ALA A 166 19.81 18.01 10.58
N LEU A 167 20.89 17.47 11.12
CA LEU A 167 21.26 17.61 12.54
C LEU A 167 22.49 18.49 12.69
N ALA A 168 22.37 19.52 13.51
CA ALA A 168 23.47 20.40 13.88
C ALA A 168 23.66 20.42 15.40
N ALA A 169 24.89 20.26 15.86
CA ALA A 169 25.22 20.25 17.28
C ALA A 169 26.70 20.59 17.51
N ASP A 170 27.04 20.92 18.76
CA ASP A 170 28.42 20.77 19.22
C ASP A 170 28.69 19.27 19.45
N TRP A 171 29.13 18.60 18.38
CA TRP A 171 29.39 17.17 18.39
C TRP A 171 30.53 16.77 19.35
N LEU A 172 31.46 17.68 19.64
CA LEU A 172 32.51 17.40 20.64
C LEU A 172 31.92 17.40 22.05
N ALA A 173 31.04 18.37 22.36
CA ALA A 173 30.31 18.38 23.62
C ALA A 173 29.42 17.13 23.78
N PHE A 174 28.75 16.69 22.71
CA PHE A 174 27.99 15.44 22.70
C PHE A 174 28.86 14.21 22.99
N LEU A 175 30.02 14.08 22.34
CA LEU A 175 30.94 12.96 22.58
C LEU A 175 31.48 12.95 24.01
N ARG A 176 31.81 14.11 24.58
CA ARG A 176 32.21 14.23 25.99
C ARG A 176 31.11 13.74 26.93
N LEU A 177 29.86 14.10 26.65
CA LEU A 177 28.70 13.63 27.41
C LEU A 177 28.57 12.11 27.33
N ALA A 178 28.65 11.53 26.13
CA ALA A 178 28.57 10.09 25.92
C ALA A 178 29.68 9.33 26.67
N VAL A 179 30.93 9.80 26.61
CA VAL A 179 32.06 9.23 27.37
C VAL A 179 31.81 9.32 28.88
N THR A 180 31.33 10.47 29.36
CA THR A 180 31.07 10.71 30.79
C THR A 180 29.98 9.79 31.33
N GLN A 181 28.96 9.50 30.51
CA GLN A 181 27.86 8.59 30.86
C GLN A 181 28.17 7.11 30.58
N GLY A 182 29.34 6.80 30.01
CA GLY A 182 29.71 5.43 29.64
C GLY A 182 28.91 4.86 28.46
N ILE A 183 28.25 5.71 27.68
CA ILE A 183 27.39 5.32 26.55
C ILE A 183 28.24 5.13 25.31
N ARG A 184 28.25 3.90 24.75
CA ARG A 184 29.02 3.58 23.53
C ARG A 184 28.29 2.66 22.55
N GLN A 185 27.21 2.01 22.96
CA GLN A 185 26.45 1.14 22.08
C GLN A 185 25.47 1.93 21.23
N THR A 186 25.25 1.52 19.99
CA THR A 186 24.37 2.23 19.04
C THR A 186 22.96 2.49 19.60
N PRO A 187 22.27 1.53 20.25
CA PRO A 187 20.92 1.79 20.80
C PRO A 187 20.91 2.87 21.90
N GLU A 188 21.95 2.91 22.74
CA GLU A 188 22.08 3.90 23.81
C GLU A 188 22.42 5.28 23.25
N LEU A 189 23.26 5.33 22.20
CA LEU A 189 23.57 6.57 21.48
C LEU A 189 22.33 7.14 20.80
N ILE A 190 21.50 6.31 20.17
CA ILE A 190 20.20 6.73 19.59
C ILE A 190 19.31 7.37 20.66
N ALA A 191 19.20 6.74 21.84
CA ALA A 191 18.41 7.28 22.95
C ALA A 191 18.96 8.63 23.44
N LEU A 192 20.29 8.73 23.61
CA LEU A 192 20.94 9.97 24.02
C LEU A 192 20.78 11.09 22.99
N ILE A 193 20.90 10.79 21.68
CA ILE A 193 20.69 11.77 20.61
C ILE A 193 19.27 12.32 20.65
N ASN A 194 18.25 11.46 20.76
CA ASN A 194 16.87 11.91 20.87
C ASN A 194 16.65 12.79 22.11
N GLN A 195 17.20 12.40 23.26
CA GLN A 195 17.14 13.21 24.47
C GLN A 195 17.79 14.59 24.27
N GLN A 196 18.92 14.67 23.57
CA GLN A 196 19.60 15.94 23.30
C GLN A 196 18.88 16.79 22.24
N ILE A 197 18.15 16.17 21.30
CA ILE A 197 17.22 16.89 20.40
C ILE A 197 16.09 17.52 21.23
N ASP A 198 15.45 16.74 22.10
CA ASP A 198 14.33 17.22 22.91
C ASP A 198 14.76 18.28 23.93
N ALA A 199 16.02 18.24 24.38
CA ALA A 199 16.63 19.26 25.23
C ALA A 199 17.13 20.51 24.46
N GLY A 200 17.08 20.50 23.13
CA GLY A 200 17.54 21.61 22.28
C GLY A 200 19.07 21.73 22.12
N ALA A 201 19.85 20.76 22.61
CA ALA A 201 21.30 20.73 22.46
C ALA A 201 21.73 20.24 21.07
N ILE A 202 20.92 19.40 20.43
CA ILE A 202 21.02 19.04 19.02
C ILE A 202 19.85 19.70 18.29
N THR A 203 20.16 20.54 17.30
CA THR A 203 19.14 21.19 16.48
C THR A 203 18.75 20.28 15.33
N PHE A 204 17.47 19.95 15.22
CA PHE A 204 16.89 19.28 14.06
C PHE A 204 16.21 20.31 13.15
N THR A 205 16.83 20.63 12.03
CA THR A 205 16.23 21.48 10.98
C THR A 205 15.61 20.59 9.92
N HIS A 206 14.41 20.94 9.47
CA HIS A 206 13.68 20.20 8.45
C HIS A 206 13.05 21.12 7.41
N HIS A 207 12.85 20.57 6.21
CA HIS A 207 12.09 21.20 5.14
C HIS A 207 11.19 20.14 4.50
N TYR A 208 9.94 20.51 4.26
CA TYR A 208 8.91 19.61 3.73
C TYR A 208 8.28 20.22 2.49
N ALA A 209 8.25 19.44 1.41
CA ALA A 209 7.65 19.82 0.13
C ALA A 209 6.47 18.90 -0.21
N ASN A 210 5.37 19.53 -0.64
CA ASN A 210 4.09 18.92 -1.01
C ASN A 210 3.46 18.07 0.11
N SER A 211 3.64 18.49 1.37
CA SER A 211 3.00 17.89 2.55
C SER A 211 3.26 16.37 2.71
N PRO A 212 4.53 15.93 2.89
CA PRO A 212 4.87 14.53 3.12
C PRO A 212 4.16 13.98 4.36
N SER A 213 3.82 12.68 4.34
CA SER A 213 3.10 12.04 5.44
C SER A 213 3.90 12.05 6.74
N ALA A 214 3.22 11.95 7.89
CA ALA A 214 3.88 11.84 9.19
C ALA A 214 4.86 10.65 9.26
N GLU A 215 4.57 9.56 8.54
CA GLU A 215 5.44 8.40 8.43
C GLU A 215 6.74 8.73 7.68
N THR A 216 6.65 9.45 6.55
CA THR A 216 7.82 9.92 5.80
C THR A 216 8.65 10.90 6.64
N GLN A 217 8.01 11.81 7.36
CA GLN A 217 8.70 12.74 8.26
C GLN A 217 9.42 12.01 9.41
N ALA A 218 8.77 11.01 10.01
CA ALA A 218 9.35 10.19 11.07
C ALA A 218 10.52 9.34 10.57
N LEU A 219 10.42 8.80 9.35
CA LEU A 219 11.51 8.06 8.72
C LEU A 219 12.77 8.94 8.59
N VAL A 220 12.63 10.14 8.04
CA VAL A 220 13.76 11.09 7.89
C VAL A 220 14.40 11.40 9.24
N ARG A 221 13.60 11.67 10.28
CA ARG A 221 14.13 11.88 11.64
C ARG A 221 14.89 10.66 12.14
N SER A 222 14.33 9.45 11.95
CA SER A 222 14.96 8.21 12.43
C SER A 222 16.28 7.91 11.72
N GLU A 223 16.36 8.10 10.40
CA GLU A 223 17.58 7.89 9.61
C GLU A 223 18.69 8.88 9.99
N LEU A 224 18.36 10.14 10.24
CA LEU A 224 19.31 11.13 10.75
C LEU A 224 19.88 10.74 12.12
N VAL A 225 19.03 10.30 13.04
CA VAL A 225 19.45 9.85 14.37
C VAL A 225 20.33 8.60 14.27
N ASN A 226 19.98 7.64 13.41
CA ASN A 226 20.78 6.45 13.16
C ASN A 226 22.15 6.79 12.57
N LEU A 227 22.21 7.71 11.59
CA LEU A 227 23.45 8.19 11.00
C LEU A 227 24.33 8.88 12.04
N ALA A 228 23.76 9.75 12.87
CA ALA A 228 24.48 10.40 13.97
C ALA A 228 25.01 9.39 15.00
N ALA A 229 24.21 8.39 15.37
CA ALA A 229 24.64 7.32 16.28
C ALA A 229 25.79 6.49 15.68
N LEU A 230 25.75 6.20 14.39
CA LEU A 230 26.81 5.48 13.69
C LEU A 230 28.12 6.29 13.66
N LEU A 231 28.06 7.57 13.30
CA LEU A 231 29.24 8.44 13.20
C LEU A 231 29.90 8.66 14.57
N THR A 232 29.08 8.96 15.58
CA THR A 232 29.56 9.15 16.96
C THR A 232 30.06 7.84 17.56
N GLY A 233 29.35 6.72 17.36
CA GLY A 233 29.77 5.39 17.80
C GLY A 233 31.10 4.95 17.17
N ASN A 234 31.30 5.20 15.88
CA ASN A 234 32.58 4.94 15.21
C ASN A 234 33.73 5.74 15.82
N THR A 235 33.48 6.98 16.20
CA THR A 235 34.48 7.84 16.86
C THR A 235 34.79 7.34 18.27
N LEU A 236 33.77 6.88 19.01
CA LEU A 236 33.91 6.38 20.37
C LEU A 236 34.54 4.99 20.46
N LYS A 237 34.59 4.21 19.37
CA LYS A 237 35.06 2.81 19.35
C LYS A 237 36.48 2.62 19.91
N ASN A 238 37.35 3.60 19.72
CA ASN A 238 38.75 3.54 20.14
C ASN A 238 39.10 4.57 21.24
N VAL A 239 38.09 5.24 21.80
CA VAL A 239 38.25 6.29 22.82
C VAL A 239 37.85 5.71 24.16
N ASN A 240 38.75 5.66 25.13
CA ASN A 240 38.49 5.12 26.47
C ASN A 240 38.24 6.22 27.51
N ASN A 241 38.75 7.43 27.29
CA ASN A 241 38.56 8.58 28.18
C ASN A 241 38.41 9.90 27.38
N ILE A 242 38.07 10.99 28.07
CA ILE A 242 37.79 12.29 27.44
C ILE A 242 39.02 12.87 26.72
N ASP A 243 40.23 12.63 27.25
CA ASP A 243 41.47 13.18 26.71
C ASP A 243 41.86 12.59 25.35
N GLN A 244 41.25 11.46 24.98
CA GLN A 244 41.46 10.78 23.69
C GLN A 244 40.50 11.26 22.59
N LEU A 245 39.58 12.18 22.90
CA LEU A 245 38.69 12.76 21.89
C LEU A 245 39.47 13.72 20.97
N PRO A 246 39.08 13.82 19.68
CA PRO A 246 39.63 14.83 18.77
C PRO A 246 39.44 16.25 19.32
N SER A 247 40.40 17.14 19.06
CA SER A 247 40.28 18.56 19.43
C SER A 247 39.20 19.29 18.64
N HIS A 248 38.89 18.81 17.43
CA HIS A 248 37.83 19.32 16.56
C HIS A 248 37.11 18.17 15.88
N ILE A 249 35.79 18.28 15.79
CA ILE A 249 34.96 17.34 15.03
C ILE A 249 33.77 18.06 14.44
N THR A 250 33.45 17.70 13.20
CA THR A 250 32.28 18.21 12.49
C THR A 250 31.70 17.06 11.69
N TYR A 251 30.42 16.81 11.88
CA TYR A 251 29.67 15.86 11.06
C TYR A 251 28.69 16.64 10.20
N ASP A 252 28.66 16.28 8.91
CA ASP A 252 27.61 16.70 8.00
C ASP A 252 26.54 15.59 8.01
N ILE A 253 25.43 15.85 8.69
CA ILE A 253 24.37 14.86 8.92
C ILE A 253 23.09 15.38 8.28
N THR A 254 22.95 15.07 7.00
CA THR A 254 21.78 15.41 6.17
C THR A 254 21.16 14.14 5.61
N TYR A 255 19.84 14.12 5.49
CA TYR A 255 19.10 13.03 4.86
C TYR A 255 17.84 13.57 4.20
N SER A 256 17.55 13.04 3.02
CA SER A 256 16.38 13.38 2.22
C SER A 256 15.65 12.11 1.80
N HIS A 257 14.32 12.12 1.88
CA HIS A 257 13.50 11.03 1.37
C HIS A 257 12.31 11.58 0.60
N SER A 258 12.03 10.96 -0.56
CA SER A 258 10.96 11.37 -1.45
C SER A 258 10.05 10.19 -1.77
N VAL A 259 8.75 10.41 -1.74
CA VAL A 259 7.72 9.40 -1.97
C VAL A 259 6.67 9.96 -2.94
N PRO A 260 6.25 9.20 -3.96
CA PRO A 260 5.14 9.61 -4.81
C PRO A 260 3.81 9.52 -4.05
N GLN A 261 3.04 10.61 -4.06
CA GLN A 261 1.70 10.68 -3.48
C GLN A 261 0.64 10.79 -4.57
N ARG A 262 -0.45 10.03 -4.42
CA ARG A 262 -1.60 10.02 -5.33
C ARG A 262 -2.61 11.09 -4.93
N TYR A 263 -3.10 11.82 -5.91
CA TYR A 263 -4.14 12.83 -5.76
C TYR A 263 -5.37 12.43 -6.56
N LEU A 264 -6.55 12.79 -6.03
CA LEU A 264 -7.82 12.65 -6.72
C LEU A 264 -8.53 14.00 -6.69
N LEU A 265 -8.77 14.54 -7.88
CA LEU A 265 -9.63 15.69 -8.10
C LEU A 265 -10.97 15.19 -8.66
N GLU A 266 -12.02 15.38 -7.89
CA GLU A 266 -13.40 15.13 -8.33
C GLU A 266 -14.04 16.46 -8.71
N TYR A 267 -14.57 16.54 -9.92
CA TYR A 267 -15.21 17.73 -10.45
C TYR A 267 -16.54 17.40 -11.10
N ASP A 268 -17.57 18.17 -10.76
CA ASP A 268 -18.90 18.08 -11.34
C ASP A 268 -19.27 19.37 -12.06
N GLN A 269 -19.68 19.23 -13.33
CA GLN A 269 -20.15 20.35 -14.14
C GLN A 269 -21.62 20.13 -14.53
N ASP A 270 -22.52 21.06 -14.19
CA ASP A 270 -23.91 20.98 -14.63
C ASP A 270 -23.99 21.11 -16.16
N LEU A 271 -24.61 20.13 -16.83
CA LEU A 271 -24.71 20.11 -18.27
C LEU A 271 -25.68 21.17 -18.82
N ALA A 272 -26.69 21.56 -18.06
CA ALA A 272 -27.74 22.46 -18.52
C ALA A 272 -27.23 23.84 -18.98
N PRO A 273 -26.44 24.59 -18.18
CA PRO A 273 -25.94 25.91 -18.61
C PRO A 273 -24.98 25.84 -19.80
N LEU A 274 -24.35 24.68 -20.03
CA LEU A 274 -23.39 24.48 -21.11
C LEU A 274 -24.11 24.14 -22.42
N LEU A 275 -24.93 23.09 -22.40
CA LEU A 275 -25.49 22.50 -23.61
C LEU A 275 -26.77 23.19 -24.11
N SER A 276 -27.51 23.88 -23.24
CA SER A 276 -28.76 24.58 -23.63
C SER A 276 -28.57 25.69 -24.66
N GLN A 277 -27.33 26.14 -24.86
CA GLN A 277 -26.98 27.15 -25.86
C GLN A 277 -26.85 26.57 -27.28
N LEU A 278 -26.75 25.24 -27.40
CA LEU A 278 -26.59 24.55 -28.67
C LEU A 278 -27.95 24.02 -29.20
N PRO A 279 -28.14 23.91 -30.52
CA PRO A 279 -29.38 23.36 -31.07
C PRO A 279 -29.58 21.90 -30.64
N PHE A 280 -30.75 21.60 -30.06
CA PHE A 280 -31.04 20.29 -29.45
C PHE A 280 -30.83 19.10 -30.42
N ASP A 281 -31.21 19.26 -31.67
CA ASP A 281 -31.10 18.26 -32.73
C ASP A 281 -29.66 18.00 -33.20
N THR A 282 -28.70 18.86 -32.84
CA THR A 282 -27.27 18.60 -33.06
C THR A 282 -26.66 17.70 -31.99
N ILE A 283 -27.33 17.58 -30.84
CA ILE A 283 -26.88 16.80 -29.68
C ILE A 283 -27.69 15.52 -29.53
N VAL A 284 -29.00 15.59 -29.81
CA VAL A 284 -29.94 14.49 -29.58
C VAL A 284 -30.52 14.01 -30.90
N SER A 285 -30.39 12.71 -31.12
CA SER A 285 -31.06 12.00 -32.22
C SER A 285 -32.01 10.92 -31.68
N TYR A 286 -32.90 10.45 -32.55
CA TYR A 286 -33.88 9.42 -32.22
C TYR A 286 -33.68 8.18 -33.09
N SER A 287 -33.65 7.01 -32.44
CA SER A 287 -33.67 5.69 -33.08
C SER A 287 -35.05 5.06 -32.93
N PRO A 288 -35.73 4.69 -34.03
CA PRO A 288 -36.99 3.94 -33.96
C PRO A 288 -36.78 2.50 -33.49
N THR A 289 -35.57 1.96 -33.64
CA THR A 289 -35.20 0.63 -33.10
C THR A 289 -34.94 0.76 -31.60
N PRO A 290 -35.63 0.00 -30.74
CA PRO A 290 -35.40 0.02 -29.30
C PRO A 290 -33.96 -0.37 -28.97
N LEU A 291 -33.27 0.48 -28.21
CA LEU A 291 -32.00 0.13 -27.60
C LEU A 291 -32.26 -0.72 -26.34
N PRO A 292 -31.38 -1.67 -25.99
CA PRO A 292 -31.56 -2.50 -24.80
C PRO A 292 -31.39 -1.66 -23.52
N GLU A 293 -32.31 -1.79 -22.57
CA GLU A 293 -32.16 -1.16 -21.26
C GLU A 293 -31.05 -1.84 -20.46
N PRO A 294 -30.08 -1.06 -19.94
CA PRO A 294 -29.10 -1.62 -19.03
C PRO A 294 -29.79 -1.99 -17.72
N SER A 295 -29.46 -3.16 -17.17
CA SER A 295 -29.85 -3.53 -15.81
C SER A 295 -29.21 -2.54 -14.81
N ARG A 296 -30.04 -1.80 -14.09
CA ARG A 296 -29.62 -0.87 -13.04
C ARG A 296 -30.22 -1.33 -11.71
N PRO A 297 -29.50 -2.05 -10.85
CA PRO A 297 -29.98 -2.32 -9.51
C PRO A 297 -30.18 -0.99 -8.77
N ASP A 298 -31.30 -0.84 -8.06
CA ASP A 298 -31.67 0.40 -7.35
C ASP A 298 -30.66 0.82 -6.27
N LYS A 299 -29.76 -0.08 -5.87
CA LYS A 299 -28.71 0.16 -4.91
C LYS A 299 -27.35 -0.14 -5.54
N PRO A 300 -26.28 0.60 -5.17
CA PRO A 300 -24.92 0.18 -5.49
C PRO A 300 -24.77 -1.27 -5.05
N VAL A 301 -24.24 -2.12 -5.93
CA VAL A 301 -23.86 -3.47 -5.52
C VAL A 301 -22.69 -3.26 -4.57
N GLU A 302 -22.92 -3.40 -3.27
CA GLU A 302 -21.84 -3.36 -2.29
C GLU A 302 -20.91 -4.53 -2.61
N HIS A 303 -19.75 -4.21 -3.17
CA HIS A 303 -18.68 -5.17 -3.30
C HIS A 303 -18.11 -5.37 -1.91
N THR A 304 -18.32 -6.56 -1.38
CA THR A 304 -17.63 -6.97 -0.17
C THR A 304 -16.19 -7.29 -0.58
N ARG A 305 -15.23 -6.65 0.09
CA ARG A 305 -13.79 -6.82 -0.19
C ARG A 305 -13.13 -7.64 0.92
N CYS A 306 -12.17 -8.48 0.56
CA CYS A 306 -11.32 -9.20 1.49
C CYS A 306 -9.86 -9.11 1.02
N THR A 307 -8.98 -8.55 1.82
CA THR A 307 -7.53 -8.58 1.57
C THR A 307 -6.92 -9.77 2.29
N VAL A 308 -6.23 -10.65 1.56
CA VAL A 308 -5.54 -11.80 2.11
C VAL A 308 -4.03 -11.62 1.95
N GLN A 309 -3.28 -11.80 3.04
CA GLN A 309 -1.83 -11.68 3.06
C GLN A 309 -1.17 -12.79 3.89
N LEU A 310 0.14 -13.00 3.68
CA LEU A 310 0.93 -13.91 4.52
C LEU A 310 1.54 -13.16 5.70
N GLY A 311 1.41 -13.72 6.91
CA GLY A 311 2.08 -13.24 8.12
C GLY A 311 3.52 -13.74 8.28
N PHE A 312 4.05 -14.44 7.26
CA PHE A 312 5.35 -15.10 7.30
C PHE A 312 6.05 -15.03 5.93
N LYS A 313 7.36 -15.31 5.91
CA LYS A 313 8.15 -15.29 4.69
C LYS A 313 8.01 -16.60 3.91
N ALA A 314 7.24 -16.58 2.82
CA ALA A 314 6.93 -17.78 2.03
C ALA A 314 8.14 -18.54 1.48
N SER A 315 9.29 -17.86 1.28
CA SER A 315 10.52 -18.49 0.79
C SER A 315 11.03 -19.63 1.68
N GLU A 316 10.61 -19.66 2.96
CA GLU A 316 11.01 -20.70 3.92
C GLU A 316 10.17 -21.98 3.81
N TYR A 317 9.06 -21.96 3.06
CA TYR A 317 7.97 -22.95 3.19
C TYR A 317 7.76 -23.86 1.97
N LYS A 318 8.65 -23.86 0.96
CA LYS A 318 8.56 -24.70 -0.26
C LYS A 318 7.16 -24.70 -0.91
N ILE A 319 6.51 -23.54 -0.94
CA ILE A 319 5.19 -23.32 -1.54
C ILE A 319 5.37 -22.96 -3.02
N THR A 320 4.55 -23.52 -3.90
CA THR A 320 4.57 -23.23 -5.35
C THR A 320 3.36 -22.44 -5.81
N ALA A 321 2.20 -22.60 -5.18
CA ALA A 321 1.00 -21.81 -5.48
C ALA A 321 0.10 -21.62 -4.26
N ILE A 322 -0.58 -20.47 -4.21
CA ILE A 322 -1.68 -20.18 -3.28
C ILE A 322 -2.82 -19.60 -4.09
N GLU A 323 -3.97 -20.25 -4.07
CA GLU A 323 -5.18 -19.86 -4.79
C GLU A 323 -6.30 -19.60 -3.79
N LEU A 324 -7.03 -18.52 -4.01
CA LEU A 324 -8.15 -18.10 -3.19
C LEU A 324 -9.39 -18.04 -4.06
N ARG A 325 -10.47 -18.67 -3.63
CA ARG A 325 -11.75 -18.67 -4.32
C ARG A 325 -12.85 -18.15 -3.42
N TRP A 326 -13.58 -17.15 -3.90
CA TRP A 326 -14.74 -16.60 -3.21
C TRP A 326 -15.91 -16.47 -4.19
N GLY A 327 -16.94 -17.30 -3.98
CA GLY A 327 -18.04 -17.42 -4.94
C GLY A 327 -17.56 -17.94 -6.31
N SER A 328 -17.79 -17.15 -7.36
CA SER A 328 -17.32 -17.40 -8.73
C SER A 328 -15.91 -16.86 -9.00
N GLN A 329 -15.39 -15.98 -8.14
CA GLN A 329 -14.08 -15.37 -8.30
C GLN A 329 -12.98 -16.31 -7.81
N THR A 330 -11.93 -16.46 -8.61
CA THR A 330 -10.72 -17.23 -8.26
C THR A 330 -9.50 -16.37 -8.54
N GLN A 331 -8.65 -16.18 -7.55
CA GLN A 331 -7.46 -15.34 -7.62
C GLN A 331 -6.25 -16.11 -7.07
N ALA A 332 -5.16 -16.14 -7.84
CA ALA A 332 -3.89 -16.68 -7.39
C ALA A 332 -3.02 -15.57 -6.78
N MET A 333 -2.31 -15.88 -5.68
CA MET A 333 -1.23 -15.05 -5.15
C MET A 333 0.03 -15.27 -5.99
N GLN A 334 0.71 -14.19 -6.35
CA GLN A 334 1.85 -14.23 -7.28
C GLN A 334 3.11 -14.83 -6.63
N TRP A 335 3.63 -15.92 -7.19
CA TRP A 335 4.92 -16.52 -6.80
C TRP A 335 6.10 -15.60 -7.19
N PRO A 336 7.25 -15.58 -6.47
CA PRO A 336 7.61 -16.37 -5.28
C PRO A 336 7.28 -15.69 -3.94
N SER A 337 6.96 -14.41 -3.96
CA SER A 337 6.80 -13.60 -2.74
C SER A 337 5.39 -13.65 -2.16
N PHE A 338 4.40 -14.10 -2.95
CA PHE A 338 2.99 -14.16 -2.58
C PHE A 338 2.52 -12.84 -1.93
N PRO A 339 2.57 -11.72 -2.68
CA PRO A 339 2.14 -10.44 -2.16
C PRO A 339 0.64 -10.46 -1.80
N PRO A 340 0.17 -9.55 -0.92
CA PRO A 340 -1.24 -9.45 -0.58
C PRO A 340 -2.14 -9.36 -1.82
N VAL A 341 -3.28 -10.04 -1.78
CA VAL A 341 -4.29 -9.99 -2.85
C VAL A 341 -5.63 -9.59 -2.28
N THR A 342 -6.38 -8.79 -3.04
CA THR A 342 -7.74 -8.39 -2.66
C THR A 342 -8.74 -9.14 -3.53
N LEU A 343 -9.64 -9.88 -2.88
CA LEU A 343 -10.80 -10.50 -3.48
C LEU A 343 -11.98 -9.54 -3.39
N GLU A 344 -12.77 -9.47 -4.46
CA GLU A 344 -14.01 -8.69 -4.50
C GLU A 344 -15.16 -9.62 -4.90
N ASN A 345 -16.28 -9.54 -4.20
CA ASN A 345 -17.46 -10.33 -4.54
C ASN A 345 -18.74 -9.50 -4.32
N GLU A 346 -19.76 -9.79 -5.12
CA GLU A 346 -21.08 -9.16 -5.02
C GLU A 346 -21.94 -9.96 -4.03
N GLY A 347 -22.46 -9.29 -2.99
CA GLY A 347 -23.35 -9.90 -2.00
C GLY A 347 -22.72 -10.16 -0.63
N SER A 348 -23.43 -10.91 0.21
CA SER A 348 -23.11 -11.08 1.63
C SER A 348 -21.77 -11.80 1.86
N PRO A 349 -21.07 -11.48 2.96
CA PRO A 349 -19.90 -12.23 3.42
C PRO A 349 -20.14 -13.74 3.40
N GLY A 350 -19.17 -14.48 2.89
CA GLY A 350 -19.25 -15.93 2.77
C GLY A 350 -17.86 -16.56 2.77
N ASP A 351 -17.81 -17.89 2.81
CA ASP A 351 -16.56 -18.63 2.91
C ASP A 351 -15.63 -18.40 1.71
N ILE A 352 -14.35 -18.23 2.01
CA ILE A 352 -13.25 -18.16 1.04
C ILE A 352 -12.51 -19.50 1.08
N THR A 353 -12.46 -20.19 -0.05
CA THR A 353 -11.68 -21.42 -0.18
C THR A 353 -10.22 -21.06 -0.49
N LEU A 354 -9.33 -21.40 0.43
CA LEU A 354 -7.88 -21.36 0.25
C LEU A 354 -7.40 -22.72 -0.27
N THR A 355 -6.60 -22.74 -1.33
CA THR A 355 -5.90 -23.92 -1.84
C THR A 355 -4.41 -23.62 -1.96
N VAL A 356 -3.58 -24.46 -1.38
CA VAL A 356 -2.13 -24.33 -1.34
C VAL A 356 -1.51 -25.52 -2.05
N THR A 357 -0.59 -25.27 -2.96
CA THR A 357 0.21 -26.31 -3.63
C THR A 357 1.66 -26.22 -3.17
N PHE A 358 2.22 -27.37 -2.79
CA PHE A 358 3.61 -27.49 -2.33
C PHE A 358 4.55 -27.96 -3.45
N ALA A 359 5.86 -27.87 -3.20
CA ALA A 359 6.89 -28.26 -4.17
C ALA A 359 6.86 -29.74 -4.59
N ASP A 360 6.23 -30.61 -3.82
CA ASP A 360 5.99 -32.02 -4.17
C ASP A 360 4.64 -32.24 -4.90
N TYR A 361 3.99 -31.15 -5.33
CA TYR A 361 2.68 -31.10 -5.99
C TYR A 361 1.50 -31.62 -5.16
N SER A 362 1.73 -31.86 -3.87
CA SER A 362 0.64 -32.11 -2.94
C SER A 362 -0.16 -30.82 -2.69
N THR A 363 -1.45 -30.97 -2.39
CA THR A 363 -2.35 -29.83 -2.14
C THR A 363 -2.96 -29.88 -0.75
N PHE A 364 -3.26 -28.71 -0.21
CA PHE A 364 -4.03 -28.51 1.01
C PHE A 364 -5.12 -27.49 0.74
N SER A 365 -6.34 -27.75 1.22
CA SER A 365 -7.45 -26.80 1.08
C SER A 365 -8.15 -26.56 2.41
N LYS A 366 -8.49 -25.30 2.68
CA LYS A 366 -9.15 -24.83 3.90
C LYS A 366 -10.24 -23.82 3.54
N SER A 367 -11.37 -23.87 4.26
CA SER A 367 -12.37 -22.80 4.21
C SER A 367 -12.00 -21.73 5.25
N LEU A 368 -11.98 -20.47 4.82
CA LEU A 368 -11.75 -19.31 5.67
C LEU A 368 -13.05 -18.52 5.79
N PHE A 369 -13.42 -18.17 7.02
CA PHE A 369 -14.51 -17.22 7.21
C PHE A 369 -14.10 -15.85 6.71
N TRP A 370 -15.00 -15.17 6.01
CA TRP A 370 -14.75 -13.82 5.53
C TRP A 370 -14.43 -12.86 6.66
N GLN A 371 -13.37 -12.09 6.46
CA GLN A 371 -13.00 -10.92 7.25
C GLN A 371 -12.47 -9.86 6.28
N LYS A 372 -12.52 -8.59 6.67
CA LYS A 372 -11.99 -7.49 5.85
C LYS A 372 -10.52 -7.72 5.47
N ASP A 373 -9.73 -8.15 6.45
CA ASP A 373 -8.30 -8.43 6.31
C ASP A 373 -8.00 -9.80 6.94
N ILE A 374 -7.51 -10.74 6.14
CA ILE A 374 -7.08 -12.08 6.59
C ILE A 374 -5.56 -12.15 6.51
N THR A 375 -4.92 -12.39 7.64
CA THR A 375 -3.49 -12.73 7.68
C THR A 375 -3.33 -14.23 7.89
N LEU A 376 -2.78 -14.92 6.89
CA LEU A 376 -2.51 -16.34 6.93
C LEU A 376 -1.21 -16.59 7.71
N TRP A 377 -1.29 -17.44 8.72
CA TRP A 377 -0.13 -17.99 9.43
C TRP A 377 0.26 -19.36 8.87
N PRO A 378 1.45 -19.90 9.20
CA PRO A 378 1.86 -21.20 8.68
C PRO A 378 0.82 -22.30 8.87
N ALA A 379 0.14 -22.34 10.02
CA ALA A 379 -0.89 -23.33 10.31
C ALA A 379 -2.09 -23.21 9.35
N ASP A 380 -2.44 -22.00 8.92
CA ASP A 380 -3.58 -21.76 8.01
C ASP A 380 -3.34 -22.30 6.61
N ILE A 381 -2.08 -22.50 6.22
CA ILE A 381 -1.69 -23.09 4.94
C ILE A 381 -1.29 -24.56 5.06
N GLY A 382 -1.50 -25.19 6.22
CA GLY A 382 -1.17 -26.60 6.45
C GLY A 382 0.29 -26.86 6.83
N VAL A 383 1.04 -25.84 7.26
CA VAL A 383 2.42 -25.98 7.74
C VAL A 383 2.52 -25.74 9.24
N ASN A 384 3.15 -26.66 9.95
CA ASN A 384 3.41 -26.54 11.38
C ASN A 384 4.89 -26.27 11.65
N THR A 385 5.14 -25.37 12.61
CA THR A 385 6.47 -25.07 13.12
C THR A 385 6.71 -25.89 14.38
N VAL A 386 7.57 -26.91 14.28
CA VAL A 386 7.93 -27.75 15.42
C VAL A 386 9.22 -27.22 16.06
N VAL A 387 9.14 -26.76 17.29
CA VAL A 387 10.30 -26.34 18.09
C VAL A 387 10.77 -27.48 18.97
N PHE A 388 12.07 -27.80 18.91
CA PHE A 388 12.78 -28.63 19.89
C PHE A 388 13.52 -27.72 20.87
N ASP A 389 13.30 -27.91 22.16
CA ASP A 389 13.90 -27.10 23.23
C ASP A 389 14.70 -27.96 24.20
N ALA A 390 16.00 -27.65 24.28
CA ALA A 390 16.96 -28.29 25.16
C ALA A 390 17.63 -27.28 26.13
N SER A 391 17.08 -26.07 26.28
CA SER A 391 17.71 -24.96 27.02
C SER A 391 18.00 -25.32 28.48
N HIS A 392 17.11 -26.06 29.12
CA HIS A 392 17.29 -26.54 30.49
C HIS A 392 18.43 -27.56 30.67
N LEU A 393 18.95 -28.12 29.57
CA LEU A 393 20.04 -29.11 29.55
C LEU A 393 21.42 -28.49 29.30
N ALA A 394 21.48 -27.18 29.03
CA ALA A 394 22.71 -26.47 28.69
C ALA A 394 23.79 -26.51 29.78
N THR A 395 23.39 -26.70 31.04
CA THR A 395 24.32 -26.81 32.18
C THR A 395 24.84 -28.23 32.40
N VAL A 396 24.20 -29.23 31.78
CA VAL A 396 24.51 -30.65 31.97
C VAL A 396 25.33 -31.19 30.80
N PHE A 397 25.01 -30.76 29.58
CA PHE A 397 25.62 -31.25 28.35
C PHE A 397 26.42 -30.14 27.65
N ALA A 398 27.58 -30.51 27.09
CA ALA A 398 28.35 -29.63 26.21
C ALA A 398 27.73 -29.56 24.81
N SER A 399 27.11 -30.64 24.35
CA SER A 399 26.38 -30.70 23.08
C SER A 399 25.36 -31.83 23.07
N ILE A 400 24.27 -31.65 22.31
CA ILE A 400 23.26 -32.68 22.04
C ILE A 400 23.08 -32.83 20.53
N ASN A 401 22.99 -34.06 20.04
CA ASN A 401 22.61 -34.38 18.68
C ASN A 401 21.40 -35.30 18.69
N GLY A 402 20.41 -35.05 17.84
CA GLY A 402 19.24 -35.90 17.76
C GLY A 402 18.60 -35.94 16.39
N SER A 403 17.65 -36.85 16.27
CA SER A 403 16.86 -37.07 15.06
C SER A 403 15.40 -37.20 15.44
N ALA A 404 14.52 -36.65 14.62
CA ALA A 404 13.09 -36.76 14.76
C ALA A 404 12.46 -37.20 13.44
N THR A 405 11.37 -37.95 13.53
CA THR A 405 10.54 -38.38 12.41
C THR A 405 9.09 -38.09 12.74
N TRP A 406 8.42 -37.33 11.88
CA TRP A 406 6.99 -37.13 11.95
C TRP A 406 6.29 -38.29 11.26
N ILE A 407 5.31 -38.84 11.96
CA ILE A 407 4.43 -39.90 11.51
C ILE A 407 3.03 -39.30 11.41
N PRO A 408 2.52 -39.10 10.19
CA PRO A 408 1.18 -38.58 9.98
C PRO A 408 0.13 -39.54 10.57
N ALA A 409 -1.01 -38.99 10.99
CA ALA A 409 -2.16 -39.78 11.43
C ALA A 409 -2.78 -40.60 10.28
N THR A 410 -2.63 -40.12 9.04
CA THR A 410 -3.12 -40.77 7.82
C THR A 410 -1.98 -41.47 7.08
N SER A 411 -2.26 -42.65 6.52
CA SER A 411 -1.29 -43.43 5.75
C SER A 411 -1.01 -42.90 4.34
N SER A 412 -1.79 -41.91 3.88
CA SER A 412 -1.63 -41.26 2.57
C SER A 412 -0.47 -40.27 2.53
N LEU A 413 -0.01 -39.79 3.69
CA LEU A 413 1.10 -38.85 3.79
C LEU A 413 2.41 -39.60 4.10
N LYS A 414 3.52 -39.12 3.53
CA LYS A 414 4.85 -39.70 3.75
C LYS A 414 5.40 -39.26 5.11
N LYS A 415 6.14 -40.17 5.75
CA LYS A 415 6.96 -39.83 6.92
C LYS A 415 8.08 -38.88 6.51
N VAL A 416 8.34 -37.89 7.34
CA VAL A 416 9.41 -36.91 7.13
C VAL A 416 10.33 -36.90 8.34
N SER A 417 11.63 -36.88 8.13
CA SER A 417 12.63 -36.88 9.20
C SER A 417 13.49 -35.63 9.14
N THR A 418 14.00 -35.22 10.30
CA THR A 418 14.95 -34.13 10.47
C THR A 418 16.01 -34.52 11.51
N SER A 419 17.14 -33.82 11.50
CA SER A 419 18.14 -33.88 12.57
C SER A 419 18.25 -32.51 13.24
N PHE A 420 18.52 -32.50 14.54
CA PHE A 420 18.76 -31.30 15.32
C PHE A 420 20.05 -31.44 16.12
N GLN A 421 20.73 -30.32 16.35
CA GLN A 421 21.97 -30.24 17.10
C GLN A 421 21.94 -28.99 17.97
N PHE A 422 22.42 -29.12 19.21
CA PHE A 422 22.53 -28.06 20.20
C PHE A 422 23.96 -27.99 20.71
N SER A 423 24.54 -26.79 20.75
CA SER A 423 25.86 -26.52 21.31
C SER A 423 26.04 -25.03 21.55
N GLY A 424 26.99 -24.67 22.42
CA GLY A 424 27.29 -23.27 22.74
C GLY A 424 26.06 -22.53 23.26
N ASN A 425 25.63 -21.48 22.55
CA ASN A 425 24.48 -20.65 22.92
C ASN A 425 23.17 -21.04 22.20
N GLN A 426 23.15 -22.09 21.38
CA GLN A 426 21.98 -22.50 20.61
C GLN A 426 21.39 -23.80 21.15
N TRP A 427 20.30 -23.68 21.92
CA TRP A 427 19.60 -24.78 22.58
C TRP A 427 18.13 -24.93 22.16
N GLN A 428 17.74 -24.23 21.09
CA GLN A 428 16.46 -24.37 20.42
C GLN A 428 16.68 -24.59 18.92
N SER A 429 15.85 -25.43 18.32
CA SER A 429 15.88 -25.73 16.89
C SER A 429 14.46 -25.84 16.37
N THR A 430 14.26 -25.34 15.16
CA THR A 430 12.95 -25.28 14.52
C THR A 430 12.91 -26.18 13.30
N TRP A 431 11.84 -26.95 13.18
CA TRP A 431 11.56 -27.80 12.04
C TRP A 431 10.23 -27.41 11.42
N LEU A 432 10.28 -26.92 10.19
CA LEU A 432 9.10 -26.63 9.38
C LEU A 432 8.57 -27.92 8.75
N LEU A 433 7.30 -28.22 9.00
CA LEU A 433 6.68 -29.48 8.65
C LEU A 433 5.34 -29.26 7.95
N ASN A 434 5.23 -29.69 6.69
CA ASN A 434 3.96 -29.70 5.97
C ASN A 434 3.11 -30.88 6.47
N THR A 435 2.05 -30.58 7.23
CA THR A 435 1.17 -31.58 7.85
C THR A 435 -0.16 -31.73 7.10
N HIS A 436 -0.40 -30.90 6.09
CA HIS A 436 -1.70 -30.79 5.40
C HIS A 436 -2.88 -30.60 6.37
N ALA A 437 -2.61 -29.93 7.50
CA ALA A 437 -3.58 -29.70 8.56
C ALA A 437 -3.18 -28.48 9.39
N GLU A 438 -4.17 -27.89 10.06
CA GLU A 438 -3.93 -26.76 10.97
C GLU A 438 -3.11 -27.13 12.21
N ASN A 439 -3.05 -28.43 12.52
CA ASN A 439 -2.29 -28.96 13.64
C ASN A 439 -1.27 -30.00 13.15
N LEU A 440 -0.52 -30.56 14.10
CA LEU A 440 0.51 -31.55 13.80
C LEU A 440 -0.03 -32.80 13.07
N ASN A 441 -1.33 -33.11 13.25
CA ASN A 441 -2.04 -34.22 12.60
C ASN A 441 -1.24 -35.53 12.52
N GLY A 442 -0.66 -35.92 13.65
CA GLY A 442 0.26 -37.04 13.74
C GLY A 442 1.06 -36.99 15.04
N ARG A 443 2.16 -37.74 15.07
CA ARG A 443 3.11 -37.73 16.18
C ARG A 443 4.53 -37.59 15.68
N ILE A 444 5.40 -37.07 16.52
CA ILE A 444 6.84 -37.00 16.27
C ILE A 444 7.51 -38.02 17.17
N GLU A 445 8.21 -38.98 16.56
CA GLU A 445 9.11 -39.90 17.25
C GLU A 445 10.52 -39.32 17.17
N TYR A 446 11.21 -39.20 18.30
CA TYR A 446 12.53 -38.60 18.37
C TYR A 446 13.46 -39.33 19.33
N ARG A 447 14.76 -39.14 19.13
CA ARG A 447 15.83 -39.64 20.01
C ARG A 447 17.01 -38.71 19.94
N TRP A 448 17.79 -38.64 21.01
CA TRP A 448 18.97 -37.79 21.07
C TRP A 448 20.07 -38.40 21.94
N GLU A 449 21.29 -37.97 21.65
CA GLU A 449 22.51 -38.30 22.36
C GLU A 449 23.13 -37.03 22.91
N GLY A 450 23.54 -37.05 24.18
CA GLY A 450 24.17 -35.92 24.87
C GLY A 450 25.62 -36.22 25.23
N VAL A 451 26.52 -35.29 24.91
CA VAL A 451 27.91 -35.27 25.41
C VAL A 451 27.93 -34.45 26.70
N PRO A 452 28.18 -35.04 27.88
CA PRO A 452 28.17 -34.29 29.13
C PRO A 452 29.28 -33.23 29.17
N ALA A 453 29.08 -32.17 29.96
CA ALA A 453 30.11 -31.13 30.13
C ALA A 453 31.35 -31.62 30.91
N SER A 454 31.23 -32.71 31.67
CA SER A 454 32.34 -33.33 32.41
C SER A 454 33.19 -34.25 31.52
N HIS A 455 34.52 -34.16 31.66
CA HIS A 455 35.50 -34.85 30.82
C HIS A 455 35.57 -36.38 30.98
N TRP A 456 34.80 -36.99 31.90
CA TRP A 456 34.94 -38.40 32.31
C TRP A 456 33.65 -39.23 32.17
N SER A 457 32.61 -38.70 31.55
CA SER A 457 31.30 -39.34 31.48
C SER A 457 30.99 -39.91 30.09
N LYS A 458 30.43 -41.12 30.05
CA LYS A 458 29.90 -41.74 28.82
C LYS A 458 28.80 -40.85 28.22
N LYS A 459 28.63 -40.91 26.90
CA LYS A 459 27.50 -40.27 26.22
C LYS A 459 26.18 -40.76 26.81
N TYR A 460 25.24 -39.84 27.02
CA TYR A 460 23.88 -40.17 27.38
C TYR A 460 23.08 -40.48 26.12
N GLU A 461 22.22 -41.49 26.18
CA GLU A 461 21.25 -41.80 25.12
C GLU A 461 19.85 -41.71 25.71
N SER A 462 18.97 -40.91 25.09
CA SER A 462 17.61 -40.67 25.60
C SER A 462 16.66 -41.86 25.46
N GLY A 463 17.02 -42.83 24.61
CA GLY A 463 16.07 -43.79 24.05
C GLY A 463 15.02 -43.14 23.13
N PRO A 464 14.10 -43.93 22.56
CA PRO A 464 13.00 -43.42 21.74
C PRO A 464 11.96 -42.68 22.60
N GLN A 465 11.60 -41.49 22.17
CA GLN A 465 10.60 -40.62 22.79
C GLN A 465 9.56 -40.21 21.74
N GLN A 466 8.40 -39.74 22.19
CA GLN A 466 7.35 -39.28 21.28
C GLN A 466 6.67 -38.01 21.80
N SER A 467 6.16 -37.19 20.87
CA SER A 467 5.32 -36.03 21.17
C SER A 467 4.22 -35.87 20.13
N THR A 468 3.07 -35.36 20.55
CA THR A 468 1.97 -34.93 19.67
C THR A 468 1.78 -33.41 19.66
N VAL A 469 2.63 -32.69 20.40
CA VAL A 469 2.56 -31.24 20.58
C VAL A 469 3.93 -30.60 20.39
N SER A 470 3.94 -29.29 20.14
CA SER A 470 5.12 -28.44 20.08
C SER A 470 4.90 -27.22 20.99
N PRO A 471 5.94 -26.67 21.67
CA PRO A 471 7.36 -27.09 21.68
C PRO A 471 7.61 -28.47 22.30
N ILE A 472 8.62 -29.18 21.81
CA ILE A 472 9.11 -30.47 22.35
C ILE A 472 10.29 -30.18 23.27
N VAL A 473 10.04 -30.21 24.58
CA VAL A 473 11.10 -30.13 25.59
C VAL A 473 11.78 -31.49 25.72
N LEU A 474 13.08 -31.56 25.43
CA LEU A 474 13.84 -32.81 25.44
C LEU A 474 13.84 -33.42 26.86
N GLN A 475 13.39 -34.67 26.98
CA GLN A 475 13.28 -35.31 28.29
C GLN A 475 14.62 -35.93 28.70
N TYR A 476 15.15 -35.49 29.85
CA TYR A 476 16.34 -36.06 30.49
C TYR A 476 15.96 -36.87 31.73
N ILE A 477 16.03 -38.19 31.61
CA ILE A 477 15.85 -39.13 32.74
C ILE A 477 17.23 -39.43 33.30
N LYS A 478 17.47 -38.98 34.54
CA LYS A 478 18.74 -39.14 35.25
C LYS A 478 19.05 -40.57 35.63
#